data_AF-A0A955ATT2-F1
#
_entry.id   AF-A0A955ATT2-F1
#
_cell.length_a   1.000
_cell.length_b   1.000
_cell.length_c   1.000
_cell.angle_alpha   90.00
_cell.angle_beta   90.00
_cell.angle_gamma   90.00
#
_symmetry.space_group_name_H-M   'P 1'
#
loop_
_entity.id
_entity.type
_entity.pdbx_description
1 polymer ?
#
loop_
_entity_poly.entity_id
_entity_poly.type
_entity_poly.pdbx_seq_one_letter_code
_entity_poly.pdbx_strand_id
1 'polypeptide(L)'
;MTLHSSDFAEYFFALHGFQPMQWQSDAAESACAGQWKDVISLPTGAGKTSTIDIALFALAVQAALPKEQRTAPMRTFLVVDRRTVVNEAFDRACKLQEKLTDANEGILKTVADALRSYGNESPVEVRELRGGIYHDPSWCDTLTQPMIVT
;
A
#
# COMPACT_ATOMS: atom_id res chain seq x y z
N MET A 1 -8.85 11.20 12.97
CA MET A 1 -9.71 10.00 13.04
C MET A 1 -8.79 8.81 13.12
N THR A 2 -9.06 7.85 14.02
CA THR A 2 -8.24 6.65 14.16
C THR A 2 -8.70 5.63 13.12
N LEU A 3 -7.76 5.07 12.35
CA LEU A 3 -8.04 4.01 11.38
C LEU A 3 -8.03 2.64 12.07
N HIS A 4 -8.97 1.78 11.67
CA HIS A 4 -9.07 0.41 12.13
C HIS A 4 -8.99 -0.57 10.96
N SER A 5 -8.67 -1.83 11.23
CA SER A 5 -8.64 -2.89 10.21
C SER A 5 -9.98 -3.05 9.49
N SER A 6 -11.10 -2.80 10.18
CA SER A 6 -12.46 -2.83 9.62
C SER A 6 -12.69 -1.81 8.50
N ASP A 7 -11.92 -0.72 8.47
CA ASP A 7 -12.08 0.35 7.48
C ASP A 7 -11.46 -0.03 6.12
N PHE A 8 -10.76 -1.17 6.05
CA PHE A 8 -10.14 -1.64 4.82
C PHE A 8 -11.15 -1.82 3.68
N ALA A 9 -12.37 -2.30 3.97
CA ALA A 9 -13.38 -2.49 2.93
C ALA A 9 -13.85 -1.17 2.32
N GLU A 10 -14.02 -0.13 3.15
CA GLU A 10 -14.36 1.22 2.69
C GLU A 10 -13.21 1.83 1.88
N TYR A 11 -11.97 1.73 2.40
CA TYR A 11 -10.76 2.16 1.71
C TYR A 11 -10.61 1.50 0.33
N PHE A 12 -10.76 0.18 0.27
CA PHE A 12 -10.63 -0.60 -0.95
C PHE A 12 -11.73 -0.24 -1.95
N PHE A 13 -12.97 -0.07 -1.49
CA PHE A 13 -14.08 0.37 -2.32
C PHE A 13 -13.84 1.78 -2.88
N ALA A 14 -13.36 2.72 -2.08
CA ALA A 14 -13.04 4.07 -2.54
C ALA A 14 -11.92 4.09 -3.61
N LEU A 15 -10.96 3.16 -3.51
CA LEU A 15 -9.90 3.01 -4.50
C LEU A 15 -10.34 2.31 -5.79
N HIS A 16 -11.17 1.28 -5.71
CA HIS A 16 -11.40 0.38 -6.84
C HIS A 16 -12.84 0.38 -7.38
N GLY A 17 -13.80 0.91 -6.61
CA GLY A 17 -15.22 0.95 -6.96
C GLY A 17 -15.96 -0.38 -6.74
N PHE A 18 -15.32 -1.38 -6.14
CA PHE A 18 -15.89 -2.68 -5.80
C PHE A 18 -15.37 -3.17 -4.44
N GLN A 19 -16.11 -4.09 -3.83
CA GLN A 19 -15.78 -4.63 -2.51
C GLN A 19 -14.58 -5.58 -2.58
N PRO A 20 -13.72 -5.62 -1.54
CA PRO A 20 -12.65 -6.59 -1.48
C PRO A 20 -13.20 -8.02 -1.39
N MET A 21 -12.43 -8.97 -1.89
CA MET A 21 -12.64 -10.39 -1.62
C MET A 21 -12.35 -10.70 -0.14
N GLN A 22 -12.99 -11.73 0.42
CA GLN A 22 -12.82 -12.10 1.83
C GLN A 22 -11.35 -12.26 2.23
N TRP A 23 -10.54 -12.94 1.41
CA TRP A 23 -9.12 -13.15 1.71
C TRP A 23 -8.33 -11.83 1.82
N GLN A 24 -8.72 -10.80 1.07
CA GLN A 24 -8.07 -9.49 1.10
C GLN A 24 -8.37 -8.78 2.42
N SER A 25 -9.62 -8.84 2.88
CA SER A 25 -10.03 -8.33 4.19
C SER A 25 -9.33 -9.07 5.33
N ASP A 26 -9.29 -10.41 5.28
CA ASP A 26 -8.60 -11.21 6.30
C ASP A 26 -7.09 -10.92 6.33
N ALA A 27 -6.49 -10.71 5.16
CA ALA A 27 -5.08 -10.35 5.03
C ALA A 27 -4.82 -8.92 5.55
N ALA A 28 -5.73 -7.98 5.30
CA ALA A 28 -5.63 -6.62 5.83
C ALA A 28 -5.74 -6.59 7.35
N GLU A 29 -6.67 -7.34 7.93
CA GLU A 29 -6.80 -7.48 9.38
C GLU A 29 -5.51 -8.03 10.00
N SER A 30 -4.98 -9.12 9.44
CA SER A 30 -3.73 -9.72 9.89
C SER A 30 -2.56 -8.73 9.78
N ALA A 31 -2.43 -8.03 8.65
CA ALA A 31 -1.38 -7.04 8.42
C ALA A 31 -1.46 -5.86 9.40
N CYS A 32 -2.66 -5.34 9.66
CA CYS A 32 -2.89 -4.25 10.62
C CYS A 32 -2.49 -4.66 12.05
N ALA A 33 -2.74 -5.92 12.43
CA ALA A 33 -2.30 -6.51 13.69
C ALA A 33 -0.79 -6.83 13.76
N GLY A 34 -0.04 -6.52 12.70
CA GLY A 34 1.39 -6.82 12.60
C GLY A 34 1.73 -8.28 12.31
N GLN A 35 0.74 -9.06 11.87
CA GLN A 35 0.83 -10.47 11.55
C GLN A 35 0.81 -10.67 10.04
N TRP A 36 1.81 -10.10 9.35
CA TRP A 36 1.94 -10.29 7.90
C TRP A 36 2.13 -11.78 7.57
N LYS A 37 1.35 -12.31 6.62
CA LYS A 37 1.43 -13.73 6.23
C LYS A 37 2.64 -13.99 5.35
N ASP A 38 3.41 -15.00 5.68
CA ASP A 38 4.56 -15.45 4.87
C ASP A 38 4.13 -15.97 3.49
N VAL A 39 2.94 -16.59 3.41
CA VAL A 39 2.44 -17.22 2.18
C VAL A 39 0.97 -16.88 1.94
N ILE A 40 0.67 -16.40 0.73
CA ILE A 40 -0.69 -16.22 0.21
C ILE A 40 -0.89 -17.22 -0.93
N SER A 41 -1.43 -18.40 -0.60
CA SER A 41 -1.62 -19.50 -1.55
C SER A 41 -2.98 -19.39 -2.25
N LEU A 42 -3.06 -18.53 -3.27
CA LEU A 42 -4.27 -18.28 -4.05
C LEU A 42 -4.03 -18.47 -5.55
N PRO A 43 -5.04 -18.92 -6.33
CA PRO A 43 -4.90 -19.10 -7.76
C PRO A 43 -4.60 -17.78 -8.49
N THR A 44 -4.12 -17.88 -9.72
CA THR A 44 -4.00 -16.72 -10.63
C THR A 44 -5.37 -16.09 -10.84
N GLY A 45 -5.42 -14.76 -10.95
CA GLY A 45 -6.68 -14.03 -11.09
C GLY A 45 -7.38 -13.73 -9.75
N ALA A 46 -6.92 -14.28 -8.62
CA ALA A 46 -7.50 -13.98 -7.29
C ALA A 46 -7.21 -12.55 -6.77
N GLY A 47 -6.60 -11.68 -7.58
CA GLY A 47 -6.31 -10.30 -7.20
C GLY A 47 -5.12 -10.13 -6.24
N LYS A 48 -4.12 -11.02 -6.27
CA LYS A 48 -2.97 -11.00 -5.34
C LYS A 48 -2.21 -9.67 -5.31
N THR A 49 -2.18 -8.91 -6.41
CA THR A 49 -1.57 -7.56 -6.48
C THR A 49 -2.15 -6.58 -5.45
N SER A 50 -3.34 -6.85 -4.92
CA SER A 50 -3.93 -6.08 -3.81
C SER A 50 -3.14 -6.12 -2.50
N THR A 51 -2.12 -6.96 -2.38
CA THR A 51 -1.16 -6.90 -1.26
C THR A 51 -0.46 -5.55 -1.16
N ILE A 52 -0.35 -4.79 -2.27
CA ILE A 52 0.13 -3.41 -2.25
C ILE A 52 -0.81 -2.53 -1.42
N ASP A 53 -2.12 -2.57 -1.70
CA ASP A 53 -3.12 -1.78 -0.98
C ASP A 53 -3.17 -2.19 0.49
N ILE A 54 -3.08 -3.49 0.77
CA ILE A 54 -3.08 -4.04 2.14
C ILE A 54 -1.85 -3.56 2.93
N ALA A 55 -0.65 -3.62 2.34
CA ALA A 55 0.58 -3.17 2.99
C ALA A 55 0.54 -1.67 3.31
N LEU A 56 0.09 -0.84 2.38
CA LEU A 56 -0.02 0.60 2.58
C LEU A 56 -1.09 0.94 3.63
N PHE A 57 -2.24 0.27 3.59
CA PHE A 57 -3.30 0.47 4.57
C PHE A 57 -2.85 0.08 6.00
N ALA A 58 -2.16 -1.05 6.14
CA ALA A 58 -1.59 -1.46 7.42
C ALA A 58 -0.58 -0.44 7.96
N LEU A 59 0.24 0.16 7.09
CA LEU A 59 1.13 1.26 7.48
C LEU A 59 0.34 2.47 7.97
N ALA A 60 -0.73 2.87 7.27
CA ALA A 60 -1.58 3.99 7.67
C ALA A 60 -2.29 3.75 9.02
N VAL A 61 -2.83 2.54 9.25
CA VAL A 61 -3.44 2.15 10.53
C VAL A 61 -2.45 2.27 11.68
N GLN A 62 -1.20 1.88 11.44
CA GLN A 62 -0.14 1.92 12.44
C GLN A 62 0.57 3.29 12.56
N ALA A 63 0.14 4.33 11.82
CA ALA A 63 0.75 5.65 11.87
C ALA A 63 0.59 6.36 13.21
N ALA A 64 -0.49 6.07 13.94
CA ALA A 64 -0.72 6.61 15.27
C ALA A 64 0.04 5.85 16.39
N LEU A 65 0.65 4.70 16.09
CA LEU A 65 1.38 3.92 17.09
C LEU A 65 2.77 4.54 17.38
N PRO A 66 3.29 4.38 18.60
CA PRO A 66 4.70 4.63 18.86
C PRO A 66 5.59 3.88 17.88
N LYS A 67 6.71 4.47 17.49
CA LYS A 67 7.62 3.92 16.48
C LYS A 67 8.07 2.50 16.82
N GLU A 68 8.24 2.20 18.10
CA GLU A 68 8.70 0.91 18.63
C GLU A 68 7.63 -0.19 18.51
N GLN A 69 6.37 0.18 18.33
CA GLN A 69 5.23 -0.74 18.23
C GLN A 69 4.75 -0.96 16.79
N ARG A 70 5.17 -0.10 15.85
CA ARG A 70 4.84 -0.21 14.43
C ARG A 70 5.65 -1.32 13.77
N THR A 71 4.93 -2.29 13.21
CA THR A 71 5.51 -3.44 12.49
C THR A 71 5.47 -3.26 10.97
N ALA A 72 4.50 -2.50 10.45
CA ALA A 72 4.33 -2.27 9.01
C ALA A 72 5.58 -1.57 8.43
N PRO A 73 6.15 -2.02 7.30
CA PRO A 73 7.34 -1.39 6.73
C PRO A 73 7.02 -0.07 6.01
N MET A 74 7.98 0.86 5.96
CA MET A 74 7.86 2.10 5.15
C MET A 74 7.97 1.83 3.65
N ARG A 75 8.53 0.69 3.25
CA ARG A 75 8.75 0.30 1.86
C ARG A 75 8.06 -1.02 1.58
N THR A 76 7.29 -1.05 0.50
CA THR A 76 6.68 -2.26 -0.04
C THR A 76 7.29 -2.54 -1.40
N PHE A 77 7.86 -3.74 -1.56
CA PHE A 77 8.39 -4.20 -2.85
C PHE A 77 7.47 -5.29 -3.40
N LEU A 78 6.99 -5.12 -4.63
CA LEU A 78 6.33 -6.20 -5.37
C LEU A 78 7.31 -6.75 -6.41
N VAL A 79 7.83 -7.95 -6.18
CA VAL A 79 8.78 -8.60 -7.09
C VAL A 79 8.10 -9.72 -7.85
N VAL A 80 8.09 -9.65 -9.18
CA VAL A 80 7.45 -10.66 -10.04
C VAL A 80 8.31 -10.94 -11.28
N ASP A 81 8.42 -12.22 -11.68
CA ASP A 81 9.17 -12.69 -12.86
C ASP A 81 8.45 -12.42 -14.20
N ARG A 82 7.48 -11.50 -14.24
CA ARG A 82 6.65 -11.22 -15.42
C ARG A 82 6.49 -9.73 -15.62
N ARG A 83 7.09 -9.21 -16.68
CA ARG A 83 7.07 -7.78 -17.02
C ARG A 83 5.66 -7.18 -17.08
N THR A 84 4.71 -7.86 -17.70
CA THR A 84 3.32 -7.36 -17.79
C THR A 84 2.70 -7.17 -16.42
N VAL A 85 2.95 -8.10 -15.48
CA VAL A 85 2.44 -8.01 -14.12
C VAL A 85 3.07 -6.86 -13.35
N VAL A 86 4.39 -6.64 -13.53
CA VAL A 86 5.10 -5.49 -12.94
C VAL A 86 4.53 -4.17 -13.45
N ASN A 87 4.33 -4.04 -14.77
CA ASN A 87 3.75 -2.83 -15.35
C ASN A 87 2.33 -2.57 -14.83
N GLU A 88 1.47 -3.59 -14.78
CA GLU A 88 0.10 -3.46 -14.24
C GLU A 88 0.10 -3.08 -12.76
N ALA A 89 1.05 -3.60 -11.99
CA ALA A 89 1.22 -3.24 -10.59
C ALA A 89 1.71 -1.81 -10.41
N PHE A 90 2.64 -1.35 -11.26
CA PHE A 90 3.11 0.03 -11.27
C PHE A 90 1.95 0.98 -11.58
N ASP A 91 1.17 0.71 -12.63
CA ASP A 91 -0.01 1.50 -12.99
C ASP A 91 -1.04 1.54 -11.85
N ARG A 92 -1.24 0.42 -11.16
CA ARG A 92 -2.10 0.35 -9.97
C ARG A 92 -1.57 1.23 -8.84
N ALA A 93 -0.26 1.17 -8.57
CA ALA A 93 0.38 1.96 -7.52
C ALA A 93 0.33 3.46 -7.82
N CYS A 94 0.55 3.87 -9.08
CA CYS A 94 0.41 5.26 -9.50
C CYS A 94 -1.01 5.79 -9.29
N LYS A 95 -2.04 5.02 -9.68
CA LYS A 95 -3.45 5.38 -9.42
C LYS A 95 -3.76 5.49 -7.92
N LEU A 96 -3.17 4.61 -7.12
CA LEU A 96 -3.29 4.67 -5.66
C LEU A 96 -2.67 5.97 -5.11
N GLN A 97 -1.45 6.32 -5.55
CA GLN A 97 -0.79 7.56 -5.17
C GLN A 97 -1.61 8.80 -5.55
N GLU A 98 -2.09 8.87 -6.79
CA GLU A 98 -2.92 9.96 -7.30
C GLU A 98 -4.17 10.13 -6.43
N LYS A 99 -4.94 9.04 -6.24
CA LYS A 99 -6.17 9.06 -5.42
C LYS A 99 -5.94 9.50 -3.98
N LEU A 100 -4.84 9.09 -3.36
CA LEU A 100 -4.51 9.52 -1.99
C LEU A 100 -4.04 10.97 -1.94
N THR A 101 -3.32 11.42 -2.96
CA THR A 101 -2.84 12.80 -3.06
C THR A 101 -4.01 13.76 -3.19
N ASP A 102 -4.97 13.44 -4.06
CA ASP A 102 -6.13 14.27 -4.39
C ASP A 102 -7.30 14.13 -3.39
N ALA A 103 -7.20 13.22 -2.43
CA ALA A 103 -8.28 12.96 -1.48
C ALA A 103 -8.49 14.14 -0.51
N ASN A 104 -9.64 14.81 -0.66
CA ASN A 104 -10.04 15.95 0.17
C ASN A 104 -11.09 15.60 1.24
N GLU A 105 -11.66 14.39 1.19
CA GLU A 105 -12.64 13.91 2.16
C GLU A 105 -12.65 12.37 2.27
N GLY A 106 -13.42 11.85 3.23
CA GLY A 106 -13.64 10.41 3.41
C GLY A 106 -12.43 9.60 3.88
N ILE A 107 -12.52 8.28 3.69
CA ILE A 107 -11.50 7.33 4.12
C ILE A 107 -10.14 7.55 3.44
N LEU A 108 -10.13 7.92 2.16
CA LEU A 108 -8.88 8.16 1.42
C LEU A 108 -8.10 9.34 1.99
N LYS A 109 -8.78 10.43 2.38
CA LYS A 109 -8.13 11.55 3.06
C LYS A 109 -7.58 11.13 4.41
N THR A 110 -8.33 10.34 5.16
CA THR A 110 -7.88 9.87 6.49
C THR A 110 -6.62 9.00 6.37
N VAL A 111 -6.57 8.11 5.38
CA VAL A 111 -5.38 7.31 5.05
C VAL A 111 -4.22 8.20 4.58
N ALA A 112 -4.48 9.15 3.69
CA ALA A 112 -3.45 10.07 3.19
C ALA A 112 -2.84 10.91 4.31
N ASP A 113 -3.66 11.48 5.20
CA ASP A 113 -3.23 12.28 6.34
C ASP A 113 -2.39 11.45 7.32
N ALA A 114 -2.78 10.19 7.57
CA ALA A 114 -2.03 9.25 8.38
C ALA A 114 -0.65 8.94 7.78
N LEU A 115 -0.55 8.77 6.46
CA LEU A 115 0.73 8.51 5.81
C LEU A 115 1.63 9.77 5.76
N ARG A 116 1.05 10.95 5.56
CA ARG A 116 1.78 12.24 5.58
C ARG A 116 2.43 12.52 6.93
N SER A 117 1.93 11.94 8.03
CA SER A 117 2.51 12.13 9.36
C SER A 117 3.94 11.57 9.49
N TYR A 118 4.39 10.73 8.55
CA TYR A 118 5.76 10.22 8.53
C TYR A 118 6.79 11.21 7.98
N GLY A 119 6.37 12.34 7.42
CA GLY A 119 7.23 13.50 7.22
C GLY A 119 7.45 13.96 5.79
N ASN A 120 6.47 13.81 4.90
CA ASN A 120 6.53 14.33 3.52
C ASN A 120 5.17 14.84 3.02
N GLU A 121 5.20 15.69 1.99
CA GLU A 121 4.00 16.28 1.38
C GLU A 121 3.14 15.21 0.67
N SER A 122 3.79 14.23 0.04
CA SER A 122 3.12 13.12 -0.62
C SER A 122 2.83 11.98 0.37
N PRO A 123 1.59 11.44 0.41
CA PRO A 123 1.26 10.33 1.30
C PRO A 123 2.04 9.06 0.96
N VAL A 124 2.34 8.82 -0.30
CA VAL A 124 3.12 7.66 -0.75
C VAL A 124 3.85 8.00 -2.04
N GLU A 125 5.06 7.52 -2.18
CA GLU A 125 5.79 7.58 -3.45
C GLU A 125 5.79 6.23 -4.15
N VAL A 126 5.75 6.25 -5.48
CA VAL A 126 5.81 5.05 -6.31
C VAL A 126 7.05 5.11 -7.18
N ARG A 127 7.77 3.99 -7.29
CA ARG A 127 8.95 3.84 -8.16
C ARG A 127 8.89 2.52 -8.92
N GLU A 128 9.29 2.56 -10.19
CA GLU A 128 9.43 1.36 -11.03
C GLU A 128 10.88 0.87 -10.95
N LEU A 129 11.07 -0.41 -10.63
CA LEU A 129 12.38 -1.06 -10.60
C LEU A 129 12.32 -2.39 -11.34
N ARG A 130 12.64 -2.37 -12.64
CA ARG A 130 12.72 -3.60 -13.45
C ARG A 130 13.85 -3.58 -14.47
N GLY A 131 14.18 -4.77 -14.97
CA GLY A 131 15.11 -4.92 -16.09
C GLY A 131 14.63 -4.19 -17.35
N GLY A 132 15.58 -3.57 -18.06
CA GLY A 132 15.31 -2.91 -19.34
C GLY A 132 14.75 -1.49 -19.23
N ILE A 133 14.85 -0.84 -18.07
CA ILE A 133 14.69 0.61 -17.90
C ILE A 133 15.93 1.19 -17.21
N TYR A 134 16.10 2.51 -17.26
CA TYR A 134 17.11 3.17 -16.44
C TYR A 134 16.79 2.95 -14.96
N HIS A 135 17.77 2.50 -14.19
CA HIS A 135 17.61 2.31 -12.76
C HIS A 135 17.77 3.66 -12.07
N ASP A 136 16.65 4.27 -11.69
CA ASP A 136 16.66 5.46 -10.86
C ASP A 136 16.97 5.06 -9.40
N PRO A 137 18.09 5.47 -8.79
CA PRO A 137 18.41 5.14 -7.40
C PRO A 137 17.50 5.87 -6.39
N SER A 138 16.62 6.79 -6.84
CA SER A 138 15.82 7.63 -5.95
C SER A 138 14.90 6.86 -4.99
N TRP A 139 14.66 5.56 -5.23
CA TRP A 139 13.96 4.69 -4.28
C TRP A 139 14.66 4.57 -2.91
N CYS A 140 15.96 4.90 -2.82
CA CYS A 140 16.74 4.87 -1.59
C CYS A 140 16.99 6.24 -0.94
N ASP A 141 16.54 7.34 -1.54
CA ASP A 141 16.94 8.70 -1.14
C ASP A 141 16.39 9.12 0.24
N THR A 142 15.15 8.72 0.57
CA THR A 142 14.49 9.14 1.81
C THR A 142 13.98 7.94 2.61
N LEU A 143 14.47 7.74 3.82
CA LEU A 143 14.07 6.60 4.67
C LEU A 143 12.68 6.77 5.33
N THR A 144 12.19 8.01 5.40
CA THR A 144 10.94 8.40 6.09
C THR A 144 9.74 8.55 5.14
N GLN A 145 9.91 8.43 3.83
CA GLN A 145 8.83 8.46 2.85
C GLN A 145 8.19 7.07 2.72
N PRO A 146 6.88 6.90 2.96
CA PRO A 146 6.17 5.70 2.53
C PRO A 146 6.35 5.49 1.03
N MET A 147 6.76 4.29 0.62
CA MET A 147 7.08 4.01 -0.78
C MET A 147 6.64 2.62 -1.23
N ILE A 148 6.11 2.55 -2.45
CA ILE A 148 5.83 1.32 -3.19
C ILE A 148 6.84 1.23 -4.34
N VAL A 149 7.51 0.09 -4.43
CA VAL A 149 8.44 -0.24 -5.52
C VAL A 149 7.93 -1.47 -6.24
N THR A 150 7.79 -1.38 -7.56
CA THR A 150 7.28 -2.48 -8.42
C THR A 150 8.25 -2.82 -9.52
#